data_AF-V4AFX7-F1
#
_entry.id   AF-V4AFX7-F1
#
_cell.length_a   1.000
_cell.length_b   1.000
_cell.length_c   1.000
_cell.angle_alpha   90.00
_cell.angle_beta   90.00
_cell.angle_gamma   90.00
#
_symmetry.space_group_name_H-M   'P 1'
#
loop_
_entity.id
_entity.type
_entity.pdbx_description
1 polymer ?
#
loop_
_entity_poly.entity_id
_entity_poly.type
_entity_poly.pdbx_seq_one_letter_code
_entity_poly.pdbx_strand_id
1 'polypeptide(L)'
;MSRCGSIHNHDILIQGRLPHGMSSYGSIHNHDILIQGRLPHGMSLCGSIHNHDILIQGTLPHGISQCGSIHNHDILLQGTLPHGVSRCGSIHNHDILIQGALPHGVSQCGSIHNHDILIQGTLPHGMSSYGSIHNHDILIQGTLPHGMSLCGSIHNHDILIQGTLPHGVSRCGSMHNHR
;
A
#
# COMPACT_ATOMS: atom_id res chain seq x y z
N MET A 1 8.80 -11.24 14.93
CA MET A 1 7.84 -11.36 16.06
C MET A 1 6.46 -11.56 15.48
N SER A 2 5.69 -12.52 16.00
CA SER A 2 4.33 -12.79 15.55
C SER A 2 3.35 -12.59 16.71
N ARG A 3 2.31 -11.77 16.51
CA ARG A 3 1.21 -11.59 17.48
C ARG A 3 -0.09 -12.11 16.89
N CYS A 4 -0.84 -12.87 17.69
CA CYS A 4 -2.18 -13.36 17.35
C CYS A 4 -3.17 -12.93 18.44
N GLY A 5 -4.29 -12.31 18.05
CA GLY A 5 -5.35 -11.89 18.98
C GLY A 5 -6.02 -10.57 18.56
N SER A 6 -7.09 -10.17 19.26
CA SER A 6 -7.72 -8.87 19.03
C SER A 6 -6.97 -7.77 19.78
N ILE A 7 -6.42 -6.81 19.05
CA ILE A 7 -5.69 -5.66 19.59
C ILE A 7 -6.59 -4.44 19.48
N HIS A 8 -6.80 -3.73 20.60
CA HIS A 8 -7.59 -2.50 20.66
C HIS A 8 -6.78 -1.42 21.36
N ASN A 9 -6.79 -0.19 20.83
CA ASN A 9 -6.28 1.02 21.48
C ASN A 9 -4.83 0.89 21.98
N HIS A 10 -3.92 0.53 21.09
CA HIS A 10 -2.50 0.42 21.41
C HIS A 10 -1.69 1.01 20.27
N ASP A 11 -0.61 1.73 20.55
CA ASP A 11 0.33 2.14 19.52
C ASP A 11 1.61 1.32 19.62
N ILE A 12 2.15 0.95 18.46
CA ILE A 12 3.43 0.25 18.37
C ILE A 12 4.46 1.21 17.82
N LEU A 13 5.40 1.62 18.67
CA LEU A 13 6.62 2.30 18.27
C LEU A 13 7.77 1.30 18.15
N ILE A 14 8.43 1.30 17.00
CA ILE A 14 9.59 0.45 16.75
C ILE A 14 10.75 1.31 16.25
N GLN A 15 11.86 1.28 17.00
CA GLN A 15 13.07 2.05 16.69
C GLN A 15 14.31 1.15 16.59
N GLY A 16 15.18 1.44 15.61
CA GLY A 16 16.52 0.84 15.50
C GLY A 16 16.65 -0.27 14.44
N ARG A 17 17.64 -1.15 14.63
CA ARG A 17 17.87 -2.32 13.75
C ARG A 17 17.15 -3.52 14.34
N LEU A 18 15.95 -3.81 13.84
CA LEU A 18 15.23 -5.02 14.23
C LEU A 18 15.95 -6.28 13.74
N PRO A 19 15.71 -7.46 14.34
CA PRO A 19 15.96 -8.75 13.71
C PRO A 19 14.66 -9.30 13.10
N HIS A 20 14.69 -9.64 11.80
CA HIS A 20 13.79 -10.53 11.04
C HIS A 20 12.27 -10.45 11.30
N GLY A 21 11.51 -9.90 10.34
CA GLY A 21 10.10 -10.20 10.05
C GLY A 21 9.06 -9.84 11.12
N MET A 22 8.06 -9.04 10.74
CA MET A 22 6.91 -8.76 11.60
C MET A 22 5.64 -9.32 11.00
N SER A 23 4.90 -10.12 11.77
CA SER A 23 3.59 -10.62 11.36
C SER A 23 2.55 -10.39 12.45
N SER A 24 1.38 -9.87 12.09
CA SER A 24 0.24 -9.77 13.00
C SER A 24 -1.00 -10.40 12.38
N TYR A 25 -1.74 -11.18 13.17
CA TYR A 25 -2.94 -11.87 12.73
C TYR A 25 -4.09 -11.62 13.73
N GLY A 26 -5.24 -11.16 13.24
CA GLY A 26 -6.44 -10.98 14.06
C GLY A 26 -7.19 -9.68 13.78
N SER A 27 -8.05 -9.29 14.72
CA SER A 27 -8.81 -8.04 14.63
C SER A 27 -8.03 -6.90 15.28
N ILE A 28 -7.62 -5.91 14.49
CA ILE A 28 -6.85 -4.75 14.94
C ILE A 28 -7.77 -3.54 14.82
N HIS A 29 -8.00 -2.82 15.92
CA HIS A 29 -8.81 -1.60 15.93
C HIS A 29 -8.10 -0.47 16.66
N ASN A 30 -8.15 0.75 16.10
CA ASN A 30 -7.65 1.98 16.73
C ASN A 30 -6.19 1.83 17.19
N HIS A 31 -5.28 1.68 16.25
CA HIS A 31 -3.90 1.35 16.55
C HIS A 31 -2.98 2.02 15.54
N ASP A 32 -1.91 2.68 15.96
CA ASP A 32 -0.93 3.23 15.03
C ASP A 32 0.40 2.48 15.10
N ILE A 33 1.01 2.23 13.95
CA ILE A 33 2.35 1.65 13.85
C ILE A 33 3.30 2.74 13.35
N LEU A 34 4.24 3.12 14.21
CA LEU A 34 5.37 3.96 13.85
C LEU A 34 6.65 3.14 13.82
N ILE A 35 7.31 3.11 12.67
CA ILE A 35 8.60 2.43 12.52
C ILE A 35 9.67 3.39 12.02
N GLN A 36 10.78 3.45 12.76
CA GLN A 36 11.94 4.28 12.43
C GLN A 36 13.22 3.43 12.43
N GLY A 37 13.98 3.47 11.32
CA GLY A 37 15.31 2.85 11.25
C GLY A 37 15.49 1.88 10.07
N ARG A 38 16.34 0.86 10.27
CA ARG A 38 16.67 -0.14 9.24
C ARG A 38 15.99 -1.46 9.55
N LEU A 39 15.00 -1.83 8.76
CA LEU A 39 14.23 -3.06 8.92
C LEU A 39 14.86 -4.18 8.08
N PRO A 40 15.21 -5.35 8.64
CA PRO A 40 15.87 -6.38 7.86
C PRO A 40 14.94 -7.13 6.92
N HIS A 41 13.73 -7.55 7.35
CA HIS A 41 12.81 -8.42 6.59
C HIS A 41 11.32 -8.13 6.88
N GLY A 42 10.47 -8.44 5.89
CA GLY A 42 9.15 -7.84 5.59
C GLY A 42 8.12 -7.75 6.72
N MET A 43 7.03 -7.03 6.43
CA MET A 43 5.87 -6.89 7.32
C MET A 43 4.64 -7.57 6.71
N SER A 44 3.91 -8.34 7.51
CA SER A 44 2.63 -8.94 7.12
C SER A 44 1.55 -8.66 8.17
N LEU A 45 0.39 -8.15 7.75
CA LEU A 45 -0.78 -7.97 8.60
C LEU A 45 -1.96 -8.71 7.98
N CYS A 46 -2.67 -9.54 8.73
CA CYS A 46 -3.86 -10.21 8.22
C CYS A 46 -5.03 -10.21 9.20
N GLY A 47 -6.22 -9.93 8.70
CA GLY A 47 -7.46 -10.02 9.47
C GLY A 47 -8.37 -8.80 9.25
N SER A 48 -9.11 -8.44 10.29
CA SER A 48 -10.02 -7.29 10.27
C SER A 48 -9.31 -6.09 10.90
N ILE A 49 -8.89 -5.14 10.07
CA ILE A 49 -8.11 -3.96 10.48
C ILE A 49 -9.00 -2.73 10.31
N HIS A 50 -9.22 -1.97 11.37
CA HIS A 50 -10.03 -0.75 11.34
C HIS A 50 -9.31 0.39 12.06
N ASN A 51 -9.39 1.61 11.51
CA ASN A 51 -8.89 2.83 12.15
C ASN A 51 -7.43 2.68 12.60
N HIS A 52 -6.50 2.57 11.65
CA HIS A 52 -5.10 2.32 11.96
C HIS A 52 -4.23 3.05 10.97
N ASP A 53 -3.18 3.73 11.41
CA ASP A 53 -2.21 4.34 10.49
C ASP A 53 -0.83 3.69 10.60
N ILE A 54 -0.18 3.49 9.44
CA ILE A 54 1.19 2.98 9.36
C ILE A 54 2.09 4.10 8.88
N LEU A 55 2.97 4.57 9.75
CA LEU A 55 4.06 5.47 9.40
C LEU A 55 5.39 4.72 9.44
N ILE A 56 6.09 4.67 8.31
CA ILE A 56 7.42 4.05 8.23
C ILE A 56 8.43 5.04 7.66
N GLN A 57 9.47 5.31 8.43
CA GLN A 57 10.58 6.20 8.07
C GLN A 57 11.92 5.46 8.12
N GLY A 58 12.65 5.43 6.99
CA GLY A 58 14.02 4.90 6.93
C GLY A 58 14.26 3.93 5.79
N THR A 59 15.04 2.88 6.05
CA THR A 59 15.30 1.81 5.07
C THR A 59 14.38 0.64 5.41
N LEU A 60 13.37 0.44 4.58
CA LEU A 60 12.34 -0.56 4.79
C LEU A 60 12.83 -1.99 4.51
N PRO A 61 12.07 -3.02 4.93
CA PRO A 61 12.37 -4.42 4.69
C PRO A 61 11.75 -4.89 3.38
N HIS A 62 12.25 -5.99 2.79
CA HIS A 62 11.95 -6.58 1.46
C HIS A 62 10.47 -6.56 0.95
N GLY A 63 9.46 -6.31 1.79
CA GLY A 63 8.10 -6.01 1.36
C GLY A 63 7.11 -5.80 2.51
N ILE A 64 5.98 -5.17 2.20
CA ILE A 64 4.81 -5.02 3.09
C ILE A 64 3.63 -5.75 2.45
N SER A 65 2.92 -6.59 3.21
CA SER A 65 1.70 -7.27 2.76
C SER A 65 0.57 -7.08 3.76
N GLN A 66 -0.63 -6.73 3.30
CA GLN A 66 -1.82 -6.73 4.15
C GLN A 66 -2.96 -7.54 3.52
N CYS A 67 -3.64 -8.37 4.31
CA CYS A 67 -4.77 -9.18 3.85
C CYS A 67 -6.00 -9.10 4.75
N GLY A 68 -7.19 -9.09 4.15
CA GLY A 68 -8.46 -9.19 4.87
C GLY A 68 -9.37 -7.98 4.69
N SER A 69 -10.11 -7.63 5.75
CA SER A 69 -11.07 -6.52 5.76
C SER A 69 -10.41 -5.31 6.39
N ILE A 70 -10.05 -4.31 5.59
CA ILE A 70 -9.30 -3.13 6.02
C ILE A 70 -10.18 -1.89 5.80
N HIS A 71 -10.42 -1.12 6.85
CA HIS A 71 -11.23 0.10 6.77
C HIS A 71 -10.55 1.26 7.49
N ASN A 72 -10.63 2.47 6.93
CA ASN A 72 -10.17 3.72 7.54
C ASN A 72 -8.72 3.61 8.03
N HIS A 73 -7.77 3.56 7.10
CA HIS A 73 -6.37 3.36 7.44
C HIS A 73 -5.53 4.14 6.45
N ASP A 74 -4.44 4.79 6.87
CA ASP A 74 -3.51 5.42 5.94
C ASP A 74 -2.10 4.82 6.06
N ILE A 75 -1.38 4.77 4.94
CA ILE A 75 0.00 4.32 4.89
C ILE A 75 0.88 5.48 4.42
N LEU A 76 1.81 5.89 5.25
CA LEU A 76 2.87 6.82 4.90
C LEU A 76 4.24 6.12 4.93
N LEU A 77 4.86 6.04 3.77
CA LEU A 77 6.18 5.44 3.59
C LEU A 77 7.20 6.49 3.15
N GLN A 78 8.25 6.70 3.94
CA GLN A 78 9.31 7.66 3.65
C GLN A 78 10.70 7.00 3.69
N GLY A 79 11.48 7.18 2.63
CA GLY A 79 12.89 6.77 2.58
C GLY A 79 13.22 5.79 1.45
N THR A 80 14.04 4.78 1.73
CA THR A 80 14.42 3.75 0.74
C THR A 80 13.57 2.51 0.96
N LEU A 81 12.64 2.25 0.04
CA LEU A 81 11.69 1.15 0.09
C LEU A 81 12.16 -0.03 -0.76
N PRO A 82 12.21 -1.27 -0.24
CA PRO A 82 12.61 -2.42 -1.06
C PRO A 82 11.41 -3.23 -1.59
N HIS A 83 11.65 -3.89 -2.73
CA HIS A 83 10.90 -4.94 -3.44
C HIS A 83 9.35 -4.89 -3.60
N GLY A 84 8.50 -4.64 -2.60
CA GLY A 84 7.05 -4.54 -2.91
C GLY A 84 6.09 -4.15 -1.78
N VAL A 85 4.95 -3.57 -2.18
CA VAL A 85 3.77 -3.39 -1.32
C VAL A 85 2.61 -4.17 -1.92
N SER A 86 2.01 -5.10 -1.17
CA SER A 86 0.88 -5.90 -1.62
C SER A 86 -0.31 -5.83 -0.68
N ARG A 87 -1.52 -5.76 -1.24
CA ARG A 87 -2.76 -5.77 -0.47
C ARG A 87 -3.81 -6.65 -1.12
N CYS A 88 -4.54 -7.42 -0.31
CA CYS A 88 -5.66 -8.22 -0.80
C CYS A 88 -6.86 -8.22 0.13
N GLY A 89 -8.07 -8.14 -0.43
CA GLY A 89 -9.33 -8.29 0.31
C GLY A 89 -10.30 -7.13 0.12
N SER A 90 -11.06 -6.84 1.16
CA SER A 90 -12.07 -5.76 1.17
C SER A 90 -11.47 -4.54 1.84
N ILE A 91 -11.19 -3.51 1.05
CA ILE A 91 -10.47 -2.30 1.44
C ILE A 91 -11.37 -1.09 1.23
N HIS A 92 -11.55 -0.28 2.27
CA HIS A 92 -12.37 0.94 2.17
C HIS A 92 -11.69 2.11 2.89
N ASN A 93 -11.80 3.31 2.32
CA ASN A 93 -11.36 4.58 2.92
C ASN A 93 -9.90 4.52 3.38
N HIS A 94 -8.97 4.59 2.44
CA HIS A 94 -7.55 4.45 2.76
C HIS A 94 -6.70 5.21 1.76
N ASP A 95 -5.68 5.93 2.22
CA ASP A 95 -4.72 6.59 1.34
C ASP A 95 -3.31 6.04 1.51
N ILE A 96 -2.59 5.92 0.38
CA ILE A 96 -1.18 5.55 0.35
C ILE A 96 -0.38 6.76 -0.10
N LEU A 97 0.48 7.24 0.79
CA LEU A 97 1.49 8.23 0.45
C LEU A 97 2.88 7.60 0.51
N ILE A 98 3.59 7.65 -0.61
CA ILE A 98 4.95 7.14 -0.72
C ILE A 98 5.90 8.24 -1.18
N GLN A 99 6.95 8.49 -0.41
CA GLN A 99 8.00 9.46 -0.69
C GLN A 99 9.40 8.82 -0.67
N GLY A 100 10.09 8.83 -1.81
CA GLY A 100 11.48 8.39 -1.93
C GLY A 100 11.75 7.41 -3.07
N ALA A 101 12.75 6.54 -2.91
CA ALA A 101 13.04 5.48 -3.87
C ALA A 101 12.11 4.29 -3.58
N LEU A 102 11.22 3.99 -4.53
CA LEU A 102 10.12 3.04 -4.37
C LEU A 102 10.55 1.57 -4.55
N PRO A 103 9.70 0.64 -4.08
CA PRO A 103 9.91 -0.80 -4.28
C PRO A 103 9.74 -1.23 -5.74
N HIS A 104 10.20 -2.44 -6.08
CA HIS A 104 9.99 -3.04 -7.42
C HIS A 104 8.50 -3.04 -7.83
N GLY A 105 7.52 -3.16 -6.92
CA GLY A 105 6.14 -2.89 -7.33
C GLY A 105 5.10 -2.71 -6.24
N VAL A 106 3.95 -2.16 -6.65
CA VAL A 106 2.75 -2.01 -5.81
C VAL A 106 1.64 -2.83 -6.44
N SER A 107 1.02 -3.72 -5.66
CA SER A 107 -0.07 -4.56 -6.13
C SER A 107 -1.27 -4.53 -5.18
N GLN A 108 -2.47 -4.35 -5.70
CA GLN A 108 -3.71 -4.44 -4.92
C GLN A 108 -4.70 -5.39 -5.58
N CYS A 109 -5.42 -6.19 -4.78
CA CYS A 109 -6.50 -7.00 -5.29
C CYS A 109 -7.71 -7.11 -4.37
N GLY A 110 -8.90 -7.25 -4.96
CA GLY A 110 -10.16 -7.46 -4.24
C GLY A 110 -11.16 -6.34 -4.47
N SER A 111 -11.92 -5.99 -3.42
CA SER A 111 -12.93 -4.93 -3.45
C SER A 111 -12.38 -3.69 -2.75
N ILE A 112 -12.09 -2.65 -3.52
CA ILE A 112 -11.39 -1.44 -3.07
C ILE A 112 -12.30 -0.24 -3.32
N HIS A 113 -12.56 0.55 -2.30
CA HIS A 113 -13.42 1.73 -2.40
C HIS A 113 -12.79 2.94 -1.69
N ASN A 114 -12.91 4.12 -2.29
CA ASN A 114 -12.48 5.40 -1.69
C ASN A 114 -11.01 5.34 -1.25
N HIS A 115 -10.09 5.31 -2.20
CA HIS A 115 -8.67 5.17 -1.90
C HIS A 115 -7.83 5.98 -2.88
N ASP A 116 -6.88 6.77 -2.39
CA ASP A 116 -5.92 7.46 -3.25
C ASP A 116 -4.49 6.96 -3.07
N ILE A 117 -3.76 6.86 -4.19
CA ILE A 117 -2.33 6.54 -4.21
C ILE A 117 -1.58 7.80 -4.66
N LEU A 118 -0.79 8.38 -3.77
CA LEU A 118 0.18 9.43 -4.10
C LEU A 118 1.61 8.90 -3.98
N ILE A 119 2.35 8.98 -5.08
CA ILE A 119 3.72 8.54 -5.15
C ILE A 119 4.62 9.67 -5.63
N GLN A 120 5.64 10.00 -4.83
CA GLN A 120 6.67 10.99 -5.15
C GLN A 120 8.06 10.34 -5.13
N GLY A 121 8.72 10.28 -6.30
CA GLY A 121 10.09 9.76 -6.43
C GLY A 121 10.30 8.82 -7.62
N THR A 122 11.15 7.80 -7.44
CA THR A 122 11.55 6.88 -8.54
C THR A 122 10.95 5.49 -8.31
N LEU A 123 10.10 5.00 -9.22
CA LEU A 123 9.53 3.64 -9.20
C LEU A 123 10.31 2.66 -10.07
N PRO A 124 10.85 1.54 -9.52
CA PRO A 124 11.69 0.67 -10.32
C PRO A 124 10.99 -0.39 -11.23
N HIS A 125 9.77 -0.92 -11.02
CA HIS A 125 9.26 -1.96 -11.97
C HIS A 125 7.75 -2.05 -12.30
N GLY A 126 6.79 -1.94 -11.37
CA GLY A 126 5.38 -2.12 -11.75
C GLY A 126 4.31 -1.64 -10.76
N MET A 127 3.14 -1.25 -11.27
CA MET A 127 1.92 -1.06 -10.48
C MET A 127 0.79 -1.93 -11.03
N SER A 128 0.06 -2.64 -10.17
CA SER A 128 -1.08 -3.43 -10.60
C SER A 128 -2.27 -3.39 -9.63
N SER A 129 -3.47 -3.29 -10.17
CA SER A 129 -4.71 -3.37 -9.39
C SER A 129 -5.72 -4.31 -10.06
N TYR A 130 -6.29 -5.22 -9.28
CA TYR A 130 -7.20 -6.26 -9.75
C TYR A 130 -8.49 -6.33 -8.94
N GLY A 131 -9.65 -6.43 -9.59
CA GLY A 131 -10.93 -6.68 -8.93
C GLY A 131 -11.93 -5.53 -9.10
N SER A 132 -12.66 -5.21 -8.04
CA SER A 132 -13.72 -4.21 -8.03
C SER A 132 -13.19 -2.95 -7.36
N ILE A 133 -12.92 -1.89 -8.12
CA ILE A 133 -12.29 -0.66 -7.63
C ILE A 133 -13.22 0.52 -7.89
N HIS A 134 -13.54 1.29 -6.87
CA HIS A 134 -14.43 2.45 -6.99
C HIS A 134 -13.84 3.66 -6.30
N ASN A 135 -13.98 4.85 -6.89
CA ASN A 135 -13.56 6.14 -6.30
C ASN A 135 -12.08 6.10 -5.88
N HIS A 136 -11.19 6.06 -6.87
CA HIS A 136 -9.77 5.90 -6.61
C HIS A 136 -8.92 6.75 -7.55
N ASP A 137 -8.05 7.61 -7.01
CA ASP A 137 -7.10 8.37 -7.81
C ASP A 137 -5.65 7.89 -7.62
N ILE A 138 -4.90 7.85 -8.72
CA ILE A 138 -3.46 7.54 -8.72
C ILE A 138 -2.74 8.80 -9.21
N LEU A 139 -2.00 9.45 -8.32
CA LEU A 139 -1.08 10.53 -8.66
C LEU A 139 0.36 10.05 -8.49
N ILE A 140 1.12 10.09 -9.59
CA ILE A 140 2.54 9.76 -9.58
C ILE A 140 3.35 10.96 -10.05
N GLN A 141 4.28 11.43 -9.23
CA GLN A 141 5.21 12.50 -9.53
C GLN A 141 6.65 11.96 -9.49
N GLY A 142 7.29 11.85 -10.66
CA GLY A 142 8.66 11.35 -10.81
C GLY A 142 8.81 10.33 -11.94
N THR A 143 9.67 9.32 -11.76
CA THR A 143 9.93 8.31 -12.81
C THR A 143 9.00 7.12 -12.60
N LEU A 144 8.16 6.80 -13.59
CA LEU A 144 7.23 5.65 -13.49
C LEU A 144 7.90 4.28 -13.61
N PRO A 145 7.19 3.23 -13.14
CA PRO A 145 7.62 1.86 -13.31
C PRO A 145 7.60 1.46 -14.80
N HIS A 146 8.27 0.36 -15.13
CA HIS A 146 8.22 -0.23 -16.47
C HIS A 146 6.78 -0.55 -16.95
N GLY A 147 5.82 -0.83 -16.05
CA GLY A 147 4.43 -1.07 -16.45
C GLY A 147 3.36 -0.77 -15.40
N MET A 148 2.15 -0.44 -15.86
CA MET A 148 0.95 -0.29 -15.05
C MET A 148 -0.15 -1.20 -15.58
N SER A 149 -0.83 -1.97 -14.72
CA SER A 149 -1.93 -2.85 -15.11
C SER A 149 -3.16 -2.67 -14.22
N LEU A 150 -4.30 -2.45 -14.83
CA LEU A 150 -5.59 -2.34 -14.15
C LEU A 150 -6.56 -3.37 -14.72
N CYS A 151 -7.13 -4.25 -13.89
CA CYS A 151 -8.07 -5.25 -14.37
C CYS A 151 -9.29 -5.44 -13.47
N GLY A 152 -10.48 -5.50 -14.06
CA GLY A 152 -11.72 -5.82 -13.36
C GLY A 152 -12.79 -4.77 -13.57
N SER A 153 -13.59 -4.48 -12.55
CA SER A 153 -14.65 -3.47 -12.59
C SER A 153 -14.16 -2.21 -11.90
N ILE A 154 -13.76 -1.21 -12.68
CA ILE A 154 -13.15 0.03 -12.19
C ILE A 154 -14.09 1.19 -12.47
N HIS A 155 -14.49 1.93 -11.43
CA HIS A 155 -15.38 3.07 -11.56
C HIS A 155 -14.81 4.31 -10.85
N ASN A 156 -15.02 5.49 -11.43
CA ASN A 156 -14.63 6.79 -10.85
C ASN A 156 -13.16 6.81 -10.42
N HIS A 157 -12.26 6.81 -11.39
CA HIS A 157 -10.83 6.79 -11.11
C HIS A 157 -10.12 7.78 -12.02
N ASP A 158 -9.12 8.50 -11.51
CA ASP A 158 -8.20 9.26 -12.35
C ASP A 158 -6.75 8.80 -12.14
N ILE A 159 -6.00 8.70 -13.24
CA ILE A 159 -4.55 8.52 -13.19
C ILE A 159 -3.90 9.79 -13.72
N LEU A 160 -3.15 10.46 -12.86
CA LEU A 160 -2.28 11.56 -13.24
C LEU A 160 -0.82 11.16 -13.04
N ILE A 161 -0.06 11.25 -14.12
CA ILE A 161 1.36 10.93 -14.15
C ILE A 161 2.13 12.19 -14.56
N GLN A 162 2.99 12.67 -13.68
CA GLN A 162 3.87 13.81 -13.93
C GLN A 162 5.34 13.35 -13.87
N GLY A 163 5.93 13.14 -15.05
CA GLY A 163 7.32 12.71 -15.22
C GLY A 163 7.46 11.70 -16.36
N THR A 164 8.40 10.76 -16.26
CA THR A 164 8.60 9.75 -17.31
C THR A 164 7.42 8.79 -17.32
N LEU A 165 6.79 8.55 -18.48
CA LEU A 165 5.69 7.58 -18.63
C LEU A 165 6.19 6.12 -18.54
N PRO A 166 5.32 5.17 -18.15
CA PRO A 166 5.70 3.76 -18.08
C PRO A 166 5.82 3.18 -19.49
N HIS A 167 6.61 2.13 -19.67
CA HIS A 167 6.75 1.48 -20.99
C HIS A 167 5.47 0.77 -21.46
N GLY A 168 4.51 0.52 -20.55
CA GLY A 168 3.20 -0.01 -20.91
C GLY A 168 2.13 0.28 -19.87
N VAL A 169 0.92 0.60 -20.33
CA VAL A 169 -0.30 0.65 -19.51
C VAL A 169 -1.28 -0.35 -20.09
N SER A 170 -1.66 -1.36 -19.31
CA SER A 170 -2.68 -2.34 -19.68
C SER A 170 -3.94 -2.16 -18.86
N ARG A 171 -5.08 -2.24 -19.52
CA ARG A 171 -6.40 -2.13 -18.90
C ARG A 171 -7.29 -3.27 -19.40
N CYS A 172 -7.94 -4.00 -18.49
CA CYS A 172 -8.90 -5.05 -18.83
C CYS A 172 -10.14 -5.03 -17.94
N GLY A 173 -11.27 -5.51 -18.45
CA GLY A 173 -12.55 -5.49 -17.74
C GLY A 173 -13.37 -4.22 -18.01
N SER A 174 -14.32 -3.92 -17.12
CA SER A 174 -15.25 -2.80 -17.25
C SER A 174 -14.67 -1.56 -16.59
N MET A 175 -14.55 -0.46 -17.34
CA MET A 175 -14.04 0.81 -16.81
C MET A 175 -15.01 1.94 -17.11
N HIS A 176 -15.46 2.66 -16.08
CA HIS A 176 -16.34 3.81 -16.21
C HIS A 176 -15.83 4.98 -15.36
N ASN A 177 -15.60 6.14 -15.95
CA ASN A 177 -15.42 7.38 -15.21
C ASN A 177 -16.66 8.25 -15.37
N HIS A 178 -17.22 8.74 -14.25
CA HIS A 178 -18.09 9.91 -14.31
C HIS A 178 -17.21 11.14 -14.57
N ARG A 179 -17.43 11.76 -15.75
CA ARG A 179 -16.79 13.03 -16.13
C ARG A 179 -17.26 14.18 -15.25
#